data_AF-A0A7C2Y1S3-F1
#
_entry.id   AF-A0A7C2Y1S3-F1
#
_cell.length_a   1.000
_cell.length_b   1.000
_cell.length_c   1.000
_cell.angle_alpha   90.00
_cell.angle_beta   90.00
_cell.angle_gamma   90.00
#
_symmetry.space_group_name_H-M   'P 1'
#
loop_
_entity.id
_entity.type
_entity.pdbx_description
1 polymer ?
#
loop_
_entity_poly.entity_id
_entity_poly.type
_entity_poly.pdbx_seq_one_letter_code
_entity_poly.pdbx_strand_id
1 'polypeptide(L)'
;MNCERYETRLVAYMDGRATAAERAAVELHLVACADCRARVEEFRRLWGVLDEAPALEVSPAFDARLRQRIAAEPARGTGLFGWLVAQPRLAIALACLVALAVWISALPPVAQDLANNTTRSEEEFKMIKDLPVLEDLDVLANFEALSEVPATQGKSPRKL
;
A
#
# COMPACT_ATOMS: atom_id res chain seq x y z
N MET A 1 42.28 -16.98 -2.95
CA MET A 1 43.73 -17.19 -2.69
C MET A 1 44.24 -16.25 -1.58
N ASN A 2 43.62 -16.27 -0.41
CA ASN A 2 44.16 -15.64 0.80
C ASN A 2 43.48 -16.26 2.03
N CYS A 3 43.89 -17.48 2.38
CA CYS A 3 43.19 -18.34 3.33
C CYS A 3 43.26 -17.82 4.77
N GLU A 4 44.34 -17.12 5.12
CA GLU A 4 44.59 -16.55 6.44
C GLU A 4 43.48 -15.58 6.89
N ARG A 5 42.99 -14.74 5.97
CA ARG A 5 41.87 -13.81 6.23
C ARG A 5 40.55 -14.53 6.52
N TYR A 6 40.34 -15.71 5.96
CA TYR A 6 39.12 -16.49 6.15
C TYR A 6 39.22 -17.41 7.36
N GLU A 7 40.41 -17.77 7.81
CA GLU A 7 40.64 -18.60 9.00
C GLU A 7 40.03 -17.97 10.26
N THR A 8 40.23 -16.66 10.47
CA THR A 8 39.64 -15.95 11.62
C THR A 8 38.12 -15.87 11.54
N ARG A 9 37.55 -15.84 10.32
CA ARG A 9 36.10 -15.78 10.09
C ARG A 9 35.44 -17.16 10.08
N LEU A 10 36.23 -18.22 9.92
CA LEU A 10 35.77 -19.61 9.86
C LEU A 10 35.09 -20.03 11.16
N VAL A 11 35.66 -19.62 12.30
CA VAL A 11 35.12 -19.91 13.63
C VAL A 11 33.74 -19.27 13.81
N ALA A 12 33.62 -17.97 13.50
CA ALA A 12 32.35 -17.24 13.55
C ALA A 12 31.30 -17.81 12.57
N TYR A 13 31.75 -18.32 11.42
CA TYR A 13 30.87 -19.02 10.49
C TYR A 13 30.34 -20.33 11.10
N MET A 14 31.21 -21.10 11.75
CA MET A 14 30.92 -22.41 12.33
C MET A 14 29.99 -22.35 13.55
N ASP A 15 30.18 -21.38 14.44
CA ASP A 15 29.36 -21.21 15.65
C ASP A 15 28.09 -20.37 15.42
N GLY A 16 27.82 -19.99 14.15
CA GLY A 16 26.63 -19.26 13.75
C GLY A 16 26.65 -17.76 14.04
N ARG A 17 27.75 -17.21 14.57
CA ARG A 17 27.88 -15.77 14.89
C ARG A 17 28.25 -14.88 13.71
N ALA A 18 28.58 -15.45 12.55
CA ALA A 18 28.88 -14.70 11.34
C ALA A 18 27.66 -13.94 10.82
N THR A 19 27.88 -12.69 10.41
CA THR A 19 26.88 -11.89 9.69
C THR A 19 26.54 -12.54 8.34
N ALA A 20 25.40 -12.17 7.74
CA ALA A 20 24.99 -12.70 6.43
C ALA A 20 26.05 -12.45 5.33
N ALA A 21 26.68 -11.27 5.34
CA ALA A 21 27.74 -10.92 4.39
C ALA A 21 29.00 -11.77 4.59
N GLU A 22 29.41 -12.01 5.85
CA GLU A 22 30.56 -12.85 6.17
C GLU A 22 30.31 -14.30 5.80
N ARG A 23 29.10 -14.80 6.06
CA ARG A 23 28.67 -16.16 5.70
C ARG A 23 28.81 -16.40 4.20
N ALA A 24 28.23 -15.50 3.38
CA ALA A 24 28.32 -15.60 1.93
C ALA A 24 29.79 -15.55 1.42
N ALA A 25 30.61 -14.68 2.02
CA ALA A 25 32.03 -14.58 1.65
C ALA A 25 32.81 -15.85 1.98
N VAL A 26 32.57 -16.46 3.15
CA VAL A 26 33.19 -17.74 3.55
C VAL A 26 32.73 -18.86 2.63
N GLU A 27 31.43 -18.97 2.32
CA GLU A 27 30.90 -20.01 1.43
C GLU A 27 31.49 -19.93 0.02
N LEU A 28 31.60 -18.73 -0.54
CA LEU A 28 32.25 -18.53 -1.84
C LEU A 28 33.73 -18.95 -1.79
N HIS A 29 34.43 -18.68 -0.69
CA HIS A 29 35.80 -19.13 -0.50
C HIS A 29 35.91 -20.65 -0.40
N LEU A 30 34.98 -21.29 0.33
CA LEU A 30 34.92 -22.75 0.47
C LEU A 30 34.67 -23.44 -0.86
N VAL A 31 33.94 -22.84 -1.81
CA VAL A 31 33.81 -23.42 -3.17
C VAL A 31 35.17 -23.45 -3.89
N ALA A 32 35.98 -22.40 -3.73
CA ALA A 32 37.23 -22.24 -4.46
C ALA A 32 38.47 -22.86 -3.79
N CYS A 33 38.45 -23.15 -2.48
CA CYS A 33 39.63 -23.61 -1.72
C CYS A 33 39.40 -24.96 -1.04
N ALA A 34 40.14 -25.99 -1.46
CA ALA A 34 40.06 -27.32 -0.88
C ALA A 34 40.60 -27.39 0.56
N ASP A 35 41.67 -26.66 0.87
CA ASP A 35 42.29 -26.67 2.21
C ASP A 35 41.35 -26.10 3.27
N CYS A 36 40.67 -24.98 2.98
CA CYS A 36 39.69 -24.42 3.88
C CYS A 36 38.46 -25.33 4.04
N ARG A 37 38.04 -26.06 3.00
CA ARG A 37 36.99 -27.09 3.14
C ARG A 37 37.43 -28.21 4.09
N ALA A 38 38.63 -28.74 3.90
CA ALA A 38 39.17 -29.80 4.74
C ALA A 38 39.22 -29.38 6.22
N ARG A 39 39.67 -28.15 6.51
CA ARG A 39 39.67 -27.60 7.87
C ARG A 39 38.26 -27.51 8.46
N VAL A 40 37.28 -26.99 7.71
CA VAL A 40 35.89 -26.93 8.17
C VAL A 40 35.35 -28.32 8.47
N GLU A 41 35.64 -29.31 7.62
CA GLU A 41 35.21 -30.69 7.83
C GLU A 41 35.85 -31.32 9.06
N GLU A 42 37.13 -31.06 9.31
CA GLU A 42 37.82 -31.50 10.54
C GLU A 42 37.17 -30.90 11.79
N PHE A 43 36.89 -29.59 11.78
CA PHE A 43 36.16 -28.95 12.87
C PHE A 43 34.75 -29.53 13.05
N ARG A 44 34.02 -29.81 11.96
CA ARG A 44 32.69 -30.45 12.05
C ARG A 44 32.76 -31.83 12.68
N ARG A 45 33.79 -32.63 12.38
CA ARG A 45 33.99 -33.93 13.01
C ARG A 45 34.24 -33.78 14.51
N LEU A 46 35.08 -32.82 14.91
CA LEU A 46 35.33 -32.54 16.32
C LEU A 46 34.05 -32.10 17.06
N TRP A 47 33.24 -31.24 16.45
CA TRP A 47 31.94 -30.84 17.00
C TRP A 47 30.96 -32.01 17.10
N GLY A 48 30.94 -32.91 16.13
CA GLY A 48 30.11 -34.12 16.18
C GLY A 48 30.41 -35.01 17.40
N VAL A 49 31.67 -35.10 17.82
CA VAL A 49 32.06 -35.81 19.05
C VAL A 49 31.54 -35.10 20.30
N LEU A 50 31.48 -33.76 20.30
CA LEU A 50 30.91 -33.00 21.41
C LEU A 50 29.38 -33.16 21.49
N ASP A 51 28.71 -33.33 20.35
CA ASP A 51 27.27 -33.57 20.29
C ASP A 51 26.87 -34.95 20.86
N GLU A 52 27.79 -35.91 20.92
CA GLU A 52 27.59 -37.20 21.59
C GLU A 52 27.58 -37.09 23.13
N ALA A 53 27.89 -35.92 23.68
CA ALA A 53 27.84 -35.70 25.11
C ALA A 53 26.41 -35.94 25.65
N PRO A 54 26.27 -36.60 26.82
CA PRO A 54 24.97 -36.88 27.39
C PRO A 54 24.22 -35.58 27.68
N ALA A 55 22.94 -35.55 27.29
CA ALA A 55 22.08 -34.43 27.58
C ALA A 55 21.99 -34.23 29.11
N LEU A 56 22.32 -33.02 29.56
CA LEU A 56 22.12 -32.63 30.95
C LEU A 56 20.63 -32.57 31.25
N GLU A 57 20.17 -33.36 32.23
CA GLU A 57 18.80 -33.25 32.72
C GLU A 57 18.60 -31.89 33.38
N VAL A 58 17.71 -31.09 32.80
CA VAL A 58 17.40 -29.75 33.29
C VAL A 58 16.35 -29.85 34.39
N SER A 59 16.54 -29.15 35.51
CA SER A 59 15.56 -29.18 36.60
C SER A 59 14.16 -28.71 36.12
N PRO A 60 13.06 -29.34 36.57
CA PRO A 60 11.70 -28.90 36.21
C PRO A 60 11.42 -27.43 36.57
N ALA A 61 12.02 -26.94 37.66
CA ALA A 61 11.90 -25.56 38.08
C ALA A 61 12.54 -24.56 37.09
N PHE A 62 13.62 -24.97 36.41
CA PHE A 62 14.22 -24.17 35.35
C PHE A 62 13.31 -24.13 34.11
N ASP A 63 12.77 -25.27 33.68
CA ASP A 63 11.88 -25.33 32.52
C ASP A 63 10.64 -24.46 32.73
N ALA A 64 10.03 -24.53 33.93
CA ALA A 64 8.91 -23.67 34.29
C ALA A 64 9.25 -22.17 34.19
N ARG A 65 10.42 -21.75 34.73
CA ARG A 65 10.87 -20.35 34.65
C ARG A 65 11.17 -19.92 33.22
N LEU A 66 11.76 -20.79 32.41
CA LEU A 66 12.07 -20.52 31.02
C LEU A 66 10.79 -20.30 30.22
N ARG A 67 9.82 -21.21 30.32
CA ARG A 67 8.51 -21.07 29.66
C ARG A 67 7.80 -19.79 30.08
N GLN A 68 7.86 -19.44 31.37
CA GLN A 68 7.27 -18.21 31.87
C GLN A 68 7.92 -16.97 31.25
N ARG A 69 9.26 -16.96 31.08
CA ARG A 69 9.96 -15.85 30.41
C ARG A 69 9.64 -15.76 28.92
N ILE A 70 9.58 -16.89 28.21
CA ILE A 70 9.21 -16.93 26.79
C ILE A 70 7.78 -16.43 26.60
N ALA A 71 6.86 -16.82 27.48
CA ALA A 71 5.47 -16.36 27.43
C ALA A 71 5.31 -14.87 27.83
N ALA A 72 6.20 -14.35 28.67
CA ALA A 72 6.21 -12.95 29.08
C ALA A 72 6.85 -12.02 28.03
N GLU A 73 7.62 -12.57 27.09
CA GLU A 73 8.14 -11.80 25.98
C GLU A 73 6.97 -11.41 25.07
N PRO A 74 6.73 -10.11 24.80
CA PRO A 74 5.61 -9.69 24.00
C PRO A 74 5.75 -10.35 22.65
N ALA A 75 4.83 -11.25 22.32
CA ALA A 75 4.78 -11.90 21.02
C ALA A 75 4.86 -10.77 19.98
N ARG A 76 6.00 -10.67 19.29
CA ARG A 76 6.14 -9.80 18.11
C ARG A 76 5.09 -10.33 17.15
N GLY A 77 3.92 -9.69 17.12
CA GLY A 77 2.69 -10.28 16.60
C GLY A 77 2.91 -10.83 15.20
N THR A 78 2.98 -12.16 15.11
CA THR A 78 3.19 -12.90 13.85
C THR A 78 1.90 -13.06 13.04
N GLY A 79 0.78 -12.50 13.54
CA GLY A 79 -0.50 -12.46 12.84
C GLY A 79 -0.70 -11.16 12.06
N LEU A 80 -1.50 -11.24 11.00
CA LEU A 80 -1.95 -10.08 10.19
C LEU A 80 -2.47 -8.92 11.06
N PHE A 81 -3.18 -9.25 12.16
CA PHE A 81 -3.68 -8.28 13.12
C PHE A 81 -2.57 -7.58 13.92
N GLY A 82 -1.46 -8.24 14.24
CA GLY A 82 -0.35 -7.65 15.01
C GLY A 82 0.31 -6.47 14.29
N TRP A 83 0.40 -6.51 12.96
CA TRP A 83 0.86 -5.40 12.14
C TRP A 83 -0.14 -4.24 12.08
N LEU A 84 -1.45 -4.54 12.01
CA LEU A 84 -2.49 -3.50 12.06
C LEU A 84 -2.52 -2.76 13.41
N VAL A 85 -2.33 -3.47 14.53
CA VAL A 85 -2.30 -2.83 15.87
C VAL A 85 -0.97 -2.11 16.14
N ALA A 86 0.12 -2.52 15.48
CA ALA A 86 1.42 -1.85 15.59
C ALA A 86 1.47 -0.46 14.90
N GLN A 87 0.49 -0.13 14.06
CA GLN A 87 0.38 1.17 13.38
C GLN A 87 -0.88 1.91 13.88
N PRO A 88 -0.79 2.73 14.95
CA PRO A 88 -1.96 3.36 15.56
C PRO A 88 -2.76 4.23 14.58
N ARG A 89 -2.11 4.72 13.50
CA ARG A 89 -2.74 5.50 12.43
C ARG A 89 -3.79 4.71 11.63
N LEU A 90 -3.56 3.42 11.38
CA LEU A 90 -4.50 2.60 10.61
C LEU A 90 -5.73 2.20 11.43
N ALA A 91 -5.53 1.88 12.72
CA ALA A 91 -6.63 1.59 13.64
C ALA A 91 -7.56 2.80 13.82
N ILE A 92 -7.00 4.01 13.96
CA ILE A 92 -7.79 5.25 14.07
C ILE A 92 -8.54 5.53 12.75
N ALA A 93 -7.89 5.39 11.59
CA ALA A 93 -8.54 5.62 10.30
C ALA A 93 -9.74 4.68 10.07
N LEU A 94 -9.59 3.39 10.41
CA LEU A 94 -10.68 2.41 10.33
C LEU A 94 -11.83 2.76 11.28
N ALA A 95 -11.52 3.12 12.53
CA ALA A 95 -12.52 3.53 13.51
C ALA A 95 -13.29 4.79 13.05
N CYS A 96 -12.58 5.78 12.50
CA CYS A 96 -13.19 6.98 11.92
C CYS A 96 -14.08 6.65 10.72
N LEU A 97 -13.67 5.74 9.82
CA LEU A 97 -14.48 5.30 8.69
C LEU A 97 -15.76 4.59 9.14
N VAL A 98 -15.68 3.70 10.12
CA VAL A 98 -16.86 3.02 10.68
C VAL A 98 -17.79 4.03 11.36
N ALA A 99 -17.24 4.95 12.16
CA ALA A 99 -18.02 6.00 12.80
C ALA A 99 -18.71 6.92 11.77
N LEU A 100 -18.01 7.30 10.69
CA LEU A 100 -18.57 8.05 9.57
C LEU A 100 -19.66 7.28 8.84
N ALA A 101 -19.47 5.99 8.57
CA ALA A 101 -20.48 5.15 7.92
C ALA A 101 -21.75 5.01 8.76
N VAL A 102 -21.60 4.84 10.08
CA VAL A 102 -22.72 4.82 11.02
C VAL A 102 -23.41 6.18 11.08
N TRP A 103 -22.63 7.27 11.11
CA TRP A 103 -23.16 8.63 11.11
C TRP A 103 -23.97 8.92 9.83
N ILE A 104 -23.41 8.61 8.66
CA ILE A 104 -24.07 8.75 7.35
C ILE A 104 -25.36 7.91 7.29
N SER A 105 -25.36 6.71 7.87
CA SER A 105 -26.56 5.85 7.93
C SER A 105 -27.63 6.39 8.89
N ALA A 106 -27.25 7.25 9.84
CA ALA A 106 -28.16 7.91 10.77
C ALA A 106 -28.67 9.26 10.26
N LEU A 107 -28.11 9.80 9.16
CA LEU A 107 -28.71 10.94 8.48
C LEU A 107 -29.98 10.47 7.74
N PRO A 108 -31.07 11.25 7.80
CA PRO A 108 -32.23 10.97 6.95
C PRO A 108 -31.80 11.00 5.48
N PRO A 109 -32.27 10.06 4.63
CA PRO A 109 -31.83 9.94 3.26
C PRO A 109 -32.23 11.17 2.43
N VAL A 110 -31.30 12.12 2.25
CA VAL A 110 -31.40 13.27 1.33
C VAL A 110 -31.43 12.83 -0.16
N ALA A 111 -31.29 11.53 -0.44
CA ALA A 111 -31.36 10.98 -1.80
C ALA A 111 -32.79 10.62 -2.28
N GLN A 112 -33.83 10.77 -1.45
CA GLN A 112 -35.22 10.57 -1.92
C GLN A 112 -35.83 11.81 -2.58
N ASP A 113 -35.26 13.00 -2.36
CA ASP A 113 -35.83 14.26 -2.90
C ASP A 113 -35.55 14.47 -4.40
N LEU A 114 -34.50 13.89 -4.96
CA LEU A 114 -34.25 14.01 -6.40
C LEU A 114 -35.18 13.11 -7.25
N ALA A 115 -35.67 12.01 -6.67
CA ALA A 115 -36.67 11.14 -7.30
C ALA A 115 -38.09 11.77 -7.23
N ASN A 116 -38.44 12.42 -6.12
CA ASN A 116 -39.76 13.06 -5.95
C ASN A 116 -39.92 14.38 -6.72
N ASN A 117 -38.84 15.12 -6.97
CA ASN A 117 -38.91 16.36 -7.75
C ASN A 117 -39.05 16.12 -9.26
N THR A 118 -38.61 14.97 -9.76
CA THR A 118 -38.73 14.61 -11.19
C THR A 118 -40.19 14.31 -11.56
N THR A 119 -40.93 13.61 -10.69
CA THR A 119 -42.34 13.27 -10.94
C THR A 119 -43.27 14.48 -10.87
N ARG A 120 -43.04 15.40 -9.93
CA ARG A 120 -43.81 16.65 -9.83
C ARG A 120 -43.56 17.60 -11.01
N SER A 121 -42.33 17.64 -11.52
CA SER A 121 -41.99 18.46 -12.69
C SER A 121 -42.66 17.96 -13.98
N GLU A 122 -42.85 16.66 -14.17
CA GLU A 122 -43.53 16.11 -15.36
C GLU A 122 -45.05 16.36 -15.35
N GLU A 123 -45.68 16.35 -14.17
CA GLU A 123 -47.11 16.66 -14.00
C GLU A 123 -47.40 18.16 -14.20
N GLU A 124 -46.54 19.04 -13.69
CA GLU A 124 -46.66 20.50 -13.85
C GLU A 124 -46.41 20.93 -15.32
N PHE A 125 -45.48 20.27 -16.03
CA PHE A 125 -45.21 20.53 -17.45
C PHE A 125 -46.33 20.04 -18.38
N LYS A 126 -47.11 19.02 -17.98
CA LYS A 126 -48.28 18.55 -18.73
C LYS A 126 -49.45 19.52 -18.62
N MET A 127 -49.65 20.15 -17.46
CA MET A 127 -50.72 21.13 -17.26
C MET A 127 -50.48 22.45 -18.02
N ILE A 128 -49.22 22.82 -18.26
CA ILE A 128 -48.85 24.04 -19.02
C ILE A 128 -48.98 23.84 -20.54
N LYS A 129 -48.98 22.60 -21.03
CA LYS A 129 -49.05 22.29 -22.48
C LYS A 129 -50.45 22.46 -23.10
N ASP A 130 -51.50 22.59 -22.29
CA ASP A 130 -52.88 22.68 -22.77
C ASP A 130 -53.41 24.12 -22.89
N LEU A 131 -52.54 25.14 -22.92
CA LEU A 131 -52.96 26.52 -23.20
C LEU A 131 -52.71 26.85 -24.70
N PRO A 132 -53.76 26.95 -25.54
CA PRO A 132 -53.61 27.31 -26.94
C PRO A 132 -53.43 28.82 -27.03
N VAL A 133 -52.20 29.32 -27.02
CA VAL A 133 -51.94 30.77 -27.02
C VAL A 133 -50.93 31.15 -28.10
N LEU A 134 -51.54 31.48 -29.25
CA LEU A 134 -51.07 32.24 -30.42
C LEU A 134 -50.00 31.59 -31.31
N GLU A 135 -50.51 30.76 -32.22
CA GLU A 135 -50.07 30.76 -33.62
C GLU A 135 -50.31 32.17 -34.22
N ASP A 136 -49.27 33.01 -34.27
CA ASP A 136 -49.18 34.11 -35.23
C ASP A 136 -47.70 34.35 -35.54
N LEU A 137 -47.18 33.44 -36.36
CA LEU A 137 -45.84 33.46 -36.92
C LEU A 137 -45.79 34.43 -38.12
N ASP A 138 -46.01 35.74 -37.91
CA ASP A 138 -46.00 36.72 -39.01
C ASP A 138 -45.18 38.00 -38.76
N VAL A 139 -44.35 38.03 -37.70
CA VAL A 139 -43.52 39.21 -37.39
C VAL A 139 -42.12 39.15 -38.03
N LEU A 140 -41.74 38.02 -38.64
CA LEU A 140 -40.42 37.89 -39.31
C LEU A 140 -40.42 38.29 -40.79
N ALA A 141 -41.53 38.81 -41.33
CA ALA A 141 -41.62 39.26 -42.71
C ALA A 141 -40.96 40.62 -42.99
N ASN A 142 -40.46 41.35 -41.99
CA ASN A 142 -39.88 42.70 -42.16
C ASN A 142 -38.35 42.79 -41.91
N PHE A 143 -37.58 41.79 -42.34
CA PHE A 143 -36.11 41.84 -42.32
C PHE A 143 -35.47 42.31 -43.64
N GLU A 144 -36.21 43.04 -44.48
CA GLU A 144 -35.68 43.63 -45.73
C GLU A 144 -34.99 45.00 -45.52
N ALA A 145 -34.55 45.31 -44.29
CA ALA A 145 -34.05 46.65 -43.94
C ALA A 145 -32.54 46.76 -43.61
N LEU A 146 -31.72 45.73 -43.89
CA LEU A 146 -30.28 45.77 -43.55
C LEU A 146 -29.31 45.43 -44.70
N SER A 147 -29.73 45.46 -45.96
CA SER A 147 -28.84 45.22 -47.12
C SER A 147 -28.20 46.45 -47.75
N GLU A 148 -28.35 47.66 -47.21
CA GLU A 148 -27.75 48.87 -47.81
C GLU A 148 -27.00 49.75 -46.81
N VAL A 149 -25.73 49.42 -46.53
CA VAL A 149 -24.71 50.44 -46.23
C VAL A 149 -23.38 50.02 -46.90
N PRO A 150 -22.84 50.78 -47.87
CA PRO A 150 -21.69 50.40 -48.68
C PRO A 150 -20.32 50.80 -48.10
N ALA A 151 -19.30 50.15 -48.67
CA ALA A 151 -17.88 50.11 -48.34
C ALA A 151 -17.13 51.46 -48.39
N THR A 152 -16.03 51.55 -47.62
CA THR A 152 -14.86 52.35 -48.01
C THR A 152 -13.57 51.54 -47.86
N GLN A 153 -12.86 51.38 -48.98
CA GLN A 153 -11.51 50.82 -49.06
C GLN A 153 -10.47 51.95 -49.13
N GLY A 154 -9.26 51.67 -48.66
CA GLY A 154 -8.09 51.86 -49.52
C GLY A 154 -6.90 52.69 -49.00
N LYS A 155 -5.76 51.98 -48.97
CA LYS A 155 -4.45 52.38 -49.51
C LYS A 155 -3.42 53.00 -48.54
N SER A 156 -2.33 52.26 -48.33
CA SER A 156 -1.00 52.85 -48.05
C SER A 156 0.07 52.06 -48.82
N PRO A 157 1.04 52.73 -49.51
CA PRO A 157 1.92 52.10 -50.49
C PRO A 157 3.29 51.65 -49.93
N ARG A 158 4.04 50.94 -50.78
CA ARG A 158 5.33 50.25 -50.53
C ARG A 158 6.50 50.95 -51.26
N LYS A 159 7.73 50.73 -50.75
CA LYS A 159 9.10 51.06 -51.25
C LYS A 159 9.59 52.49 -50.94
N LEU A 160 10.86 52.76 -50.59
CA LEU A 160 12.17 52.11 -50.78
C LEU A 160 12.95 52.02 -49.46
#